data_AF-A0A1M4VQV7-F1
#
_entry.id   AF-A0A1M4VQV7-F1
#
_cell.length_a   1.000
_cell.length_b   1.000
_cell.length_c   1.000
_cell.angle_alpha   90.00
_cell.angle_beta   90.00
_cell.angle_gamma   90.00
#
_symmetry.space_group_name_H-M   'P 1'
#
loop_
_entity.id
_entity.type
_entity.pdbx_description
1 polymer ?
#
loop_
_entity_poly.entity_id
_entity_poly.type
_entity_poly.pdbx_seq_one_letter_code
_entity_poly.pdbx_strand_id
1 'polypeptide(L)'
;MLLDYTTLTVTLKEVAFKKEAALQAELERILQQNKADQPATPNSPVSKATHYYMVDLKPEQVEQILDILFELEASHVDEDGEATPTGSFYATLVDKWMALKYGG
;
A
#
# COMPACT_ATOMS: atom_id res chain seq x y z
N MET A 1 -11.76 -3.53 -2.28
CA MET A 1 -10.67 -4.52 -2.18
C MET A 1 -9.92 -4.34 -0.86
N LEU A 2 -9.11 -5.32 -0.41
CA LEU A 2 -8.47 -5.29 0.92
C LEU A 2 -6.95 -5.09 0.82
N LEU A 3 -6.39 -4.21 1.66
CA LEU A 3 -4.95 -4.10 1.91
C LEU A 3 -4.62 -4.36 3.38
N ASP A 4 -3.43 -4.88 3.63
CA ASP A 4 -2.92 -5.07 4.99
C ASP A 4 -2.44 -3.75 5.62
N TYR A 5 -2.44 -3.70 6.95
CA TYR A 5 -1.99 -2.56 7.75
C TYR A 5 -0.60 -2.05 7.37
N THR A 6 0.36 -2.95 7.13
CA THR A 6 1.74 -2.56 6.82
C THR A 6 1.81 -1.84 5.49
N THR A 7 1.12 -2.36 4.47
CA THR A 7 1.02 -1.71 3.16
C THR A 7 0.46 -0.30 3.29
N LEU A 8 -0.68 -0.13 3.96
CA LEU A 8 -1.31 1.19 4.11
C LEU A 8 -0.47 2.17 4.94
N THR A 9 0.16 1.72 6.02
CA THR A 9 0.96 2.60 6.87
C THR A 9 2.27 3.02 6.22
N VAL A 10 2.90 2.16 5.41
CA VAL A 10 4.07 2.55 4.63
C VAL A 10 3.66 3.55 3.55
N THR A 11 2.61 3.26 2.78
CA THR A 11 2.10 4.22 1.78
C THR A 11 1.74 5.56 2.41
N LEU A 12 1.09 5.57 3.58
CA LEU A 12 0.78 6.80 4.31
C LEU A 12 2.03 7.63 4.62
N LYS A 13 3.12 7.00 5.05
CA LYS A 13 4.38 7.70 5.36
C LYS A 13 4.97 8.34 4.11
N GLU A 14 5.00 7.62 3.00
CA GLU A 14 5.56 8.14 1.75
C GLU A 14 4.71 9.28 1.18
N VAL A 15 3.38 9.16 1.22
CA VAL A 15 2.44 10.21 0.83
C VAL A 15 2.60 11.45 1.71
N ALA A 16 2.76 11.27 3.03
CA ALA A 16 3.01 12.37 3.96
C ALA A 16 4.37 13.05 3.69
N PHE A 17 5.40 12.26 3.37
CA PHE A 17 6.73 12.77 3.01
C PHE A 17 6.68 13.60 1.71
N LYS A 18 5.89 13.17 0.72
CA LYS A 18 5.62 13.91 -0.52
C LYS A 18 4.68 15.12 -0.33
N LYS A 19 4.14 15.33 0.89
CA LYS A 19 3.22 16.41 1.27
C LYS A 19 1.88 16.39 0.53
N GLU A 20 1.45 15.20 0.12
CA GLU A 20 0.16 14.98 -0.53
C GLU A 20 -0.97 14.91 0.51
N ALA A 21 -1.33 16.07 1.06
CA ALA A 21 -2.22 16.19 2.22
C ALA A 21 -3.62 15.56 1.99
N ALA A 22 -4.14 15.64 0.76
CA ALA A 22 -5.44 15.06 0.43
C ALA A 22 -5.41 13.52 0.47
N LEU A 23 -4.37 12.89 -0.09
CA LEU A 23 -4.19 11.45 -0.04
C LEU A 23 -3.88 10.97 1.38
N GLN A 24 -3.08 11.75 2.12
CA GLN A 24 -2.76 11.46 3.51
C GLN A 24 -4.05 11.35 4.34
N ALA A 25 -4.94 12.34 4.25
CA ALA A 25 -6.20 12.36 4.99
C ALA A 25 -7.10 11.16 4.66
N GLU A 26 -7.15 10.74 3.40
CA GLU A 26 -7.93 9.57 3.00
C GLU A 26 -7.35 8.25 3.52
N LEU A 27 -6.02 8.10 3.47
CA LEU A 27 -5.35 6.92 4.03
C LEU A 27 -5.52 6.84 5.56
N GLU A 28 -5.46 7.97 6.25
CA GLU A 28 -5.76 8.07 7.69
C GLU A 28 -7.22 7.68 7.99
N ARG A 29 -8.18 8.17 7.19
CA ARG A 29 -9.60 7.78 7.31
C ARG A 29 -9.77 6.27 7.16
N ILE A 30 -9.16 5.67 6.14
CA ILE A 30 -9.22 4.22 5.89
C ILE A 30 -8.69 3.44 7.09
N LEU A 31 -7.54 3.84 7.63
CA LEU A 31 -6.92 3.19 8.80
C LEU A 31 -7.77 3.32 10.08
N GLN A 32 -8.60 4.35 10.19
CA GLN A 32 -9.49 4.56 11.33
C GLN A 32 -10.85 3.88 11.20
N GLN A 33 -11.41 3.85 9.99
CA GLN A 33 -12.84 3.56 9.78
C GLN A 33 -13.10 2.29 8.97
N ASN A 34 -12.15 1.85 8.15
CA ASN A 34 -12.39 0.79 7.16
C ASN A 34 -11.73 -0.54 7.53
N LYS A 35 -11.49 -0.79 8.82
CA LYS A 35 -10.96 -2.07 9.28
C LYS A 35 -11.91 -3.19 8.86
N ALA A 36 -11.40 -4.16 8.13
CA ALA A 36 -12.13 -5.34 7.70
C ALA A 36 -11.76 -6.50 8.63
N ASP A 37 -12.78 -7.15 9.19
CA ASP A 37 -12.59 -8.42 9.89
C ASP A 37 -12.24 -9.48 8.84
N GLN A 38 -11.05 -10.09 8.98
CA GLN A 38 -10.66 -11.19 8.12
C GLN A 38 -11.68 -12.34 8.31
N PRO A 39 -12.15 -13.02 7.25
CA PRO A 39 -12.92 -14.24 7.44
C PRO A 39 -12.03 -15.23 8.20
N ALA A 40 -12.46 -15.63 9.39
CA ALA A 40 -11.75 -16.60 10.21
C ALA A 40 -11.63 -17.93 9.44
N THR A 41 -10.47 -18.21 8.86
CA THR A 41 -10.18 -19.55 8.35
C THR A 41 -9.88 -20.46 9.55
N PRO A 42 -10.65 -21.55 9.77
CA PRO A 42 -10.56 -22.36 10.99
C PRO A 42 -9.23 -23.10 11.22
N ASN A 43 -8.26 -23.00 10.30
CA ASN A 43 -7.11 -23.91 10.25
C ASN A 43 -5.73 -23.24 10.16
N SER A 44 -5.62 -21.93 10.42
CA SER A 44 -4.29 -21.29 10.52
C SER A 44 -3.91 -21.06 11.98
N PRO A 45 -2.75 -21.57 12.44
CA PRO A 45 -2.20 -21.18 13.74
C PRO A 45 -2.01 -19.67 13.73
N VAL A 46 -2.53 -19.01 14.75
CA VAL A 46 -2.64 -17.56 14.92
C VAL A 46 -1.31 -16.87 14.61
N SER A 47 -1.11 -16.51 13.35
CA SER A 47 0.00 -15.67 12.93
C SER A 47 -0.48 -14.24 13.05
N LYS A 48 0.01 -13.54 14.08
CA LYS A 48 -0.10 -12.09 14.34
C LYS A 48 -1.16 -11.39 13.51
N ALA A 49 -2.35 -11.16 14.10
CA ALA A 49 -3.51 -10.51 13.48
C ALA A 49 -3.09 -9.42 12.48
N THR A 50 -3.01 -9.80 11.20
CA THR A 50 -2.73 -8.84 10.14
C THR A 50 -4.07 -8.16 9.91
N HIS A 51 -4.19 -6.93 10.42
CA HIS A 51 -5.39 -6.14 10.20
C HIS A 51 -5.48 -5.79 8.72
N TYR A 52 -6.61 -6.12 8.10
CA TYR A 52 -6.92 -5.74 6.73
C TYR A 52 -7.89 -4.57 6.74
N TYR A 53 -7.86 -3.79 5.66
CA TYR A 53 -8.67 -2.59 5.52
C TYR A 53 -9.27 -2.54 4.13
N MET A 54 -10.55 -2.18 4.07
CA MET A 54 -11.23 -1.94 2.82
C MET A 54 -10.78 -0.61 2.23
N VAL A 55 -10.17 -0.68 1.06
CA VAL A 55 -9.76 0.50 0.30
C VAL A 55 -10.90 0.90 -0.63
N ASP A 56 -11.41 2.11 -0.38
CA ASP A 56 -12.53 2.76 -1.07
C ASP A 56 -12.11 4.08 -1.75
N LEU A 57 -10.82 4.18 -2.11
CA LEU A 57 -10.26 5.32 -2.85
C LEU A 57 -10.78 5.36 -4.29
N LYS A 58 -10.84 6.58 -4.86
CA LYS A 58 -11.14 6.77 -6.28
C LYS A 58 -10.00 6.27 -7.16
N PRO A 59 -10.27 5.87 -8.42
CA PRO A 59 -9.22 5.41 -9.33
C PRO A 59 -8.07 6.40 -9.49
N GLU A 60 -8.35 7.71 -9.55
CA GLU A 60 -7.32 8.74 -9.73
C GLU A 60 -6.42 8.85 -8.49
N GLN A 61 -6.95 8.58 -7.29
CA GLN A 61 -6.17 8.57 -6.05
C GLN A 61 -5.28 7.34 -5.98
N VAL A 62 -5.75 6.20 -6.49
CA VAL A 62 -4.94 4.97 -6.60
C VAL A 62 -3.81 5.19 -7.61
N GLU A 63 -4.07 5.87 -8.73
CA GLU A 63 -3.04 6.22 -9.72
C GLU A 63 -1.96 7.12 -9.12
N GLN A 64 -2.34 8.16 -8.38
CA GLN A 64 -1.37 9.02 -7.70
C GLN A 64 -0.49 8.27 -6.70
N ILE A 65 -1.06 7.31 -5.97
CA ILE A 65 -0.30 6.46 -5.05
C ILE A 65 0.68 5.58 -5.83
N LEU A 66 0.26 4.98 -6.94
CA LEU A 66 1.12 4.16 -7.79
C LEU A 66 2.28 4.99 -8.35
N ASP A 67 2.03 6.21 -8.83
CA ASP A 67 3.06 7.11 -9.36
C ASP A 67 4.14 7.40 -8.31
N ILE A 68 3.73 7.67 -7.05
CA ILE A 68 4.66 7.90 -5.94
C ILE A 68 5.51 6.65 -5.67
N LEU A 69 4.88 5.47 -5.64
CA LEU A 69 5.58 4.22 -5.34
C LEU A 69 6.53 3.80 -6.47
N PHE A 70 6.17 4.03 -7.73
CA PHE A 70 7.04 3.82 -8.88
C PHE A 70 8.24 4.76 -8.87
N GLU A 71 8.04 6.04 -8.52
CA GLU A 71 9.14 6.99 -8.37
C GLU A 71 10.14 6.50 -7.30
N LEU A 72 9.62 6.00 -6.17
CA LEU A 72 10.44 5.45 -5.09
C LEU A 72 11.15 4.15 -5.50
N GLU A 73 10.49 3.27 -6.22
CA GLU A 73 11.12 2.07 -6.79
C GLU A 73 12.30 2.47 -7.70
N ALA A 74 12.07 3.36 -8.67
CA ALA A 74 13.06 3.81 -9.62
C ALA A 74 14.21 4.59 -8.99
N SER A 75 13.97 5.28 -7.86
CA SER A 75 15.02 6.01 -7.14
C SER A 75 15.92 5.11 -6.28
N HIS A 76 15.62 3.81 -6.15
CA HIS A 76 16.34 2.86 -5.32
C HIS A 76 16.95 1.72 -6.15
N VAL A 77 17.72 2.10 -7.17
CA VAL A 77 18.55 1.21 -7.97
C VAL A 77 20.03 1.34 -7.59
N ASP A 78 20.82 0.31 -7.84
CA ASP A 78 22.28 0.35 -7.66
C ASP A 78 23.01 0.99 -8.87
N GLU A 79 24.33 0.95 -8.85
CA GLU A 79 25.18 1.55 -9.90
C GLU A 79 24.99 0.88 -11.28
N ASP A 80 24.51 -0.36 -11.31
CA ASP A 80 24.22 -1.11 -12.53
C ASP A 80 22.77 -0.90 -13.01
N GLY A 81 21.97 -0.14 -12.25
CA GLY A 81 20.55 0.08 -12.53
C GLY A 81 19.64 -1.05 -12.05
N GLU A 82 20.16 -1.98 -11.25
CA GLU A 82 19.40 -3.11 -10.70
C GLU A 82 18.67 -2.70 -9.42
N ALA A 83 17.53 -3.34 -9.14
CA ALA A 83 16.73 -3.03 -7.97
C ALA A 83 17.48 -3.39 -6.68
N THR A 84 17.70 -2.40 -5.81
CA THR A 84 18.19 -2.66 -4.46
C THR A 84 17.12 -3.38 -3.62
N PRO A 85 17.44 -3.91 -2.42
CA PRO A 85 16.43 -4.44 -1.51
C PRO A 85 15.29 -3.47 -1.21
N THR A 86 15.59 -2.16 -1.14
CA THR A 86 14.58 -1.11 -0.95
C THR A 86 13.74 -0.88 -2.21
N GLY A 87 14.35 -0.89 -3.39
CA GLY A 87 13.62 -0.84 -4.67
C GLY A 87 12.65 -2.02 -4.81
N SER A 88 13.13 -3.24 -4.54
CA SER A 88 12.33 -4.47 -4.53
C SER A 88 11.16 -4.41 -3.54
N PHE A 89 11.36 -3.76 -2.39
CA PHE A 89 10.30 -3.54 -1.42
C PHE A 89 9.21 -2.60 -1.97
N TYR A 90 9.58 -1.48 -2.62
CA TYR A 90 8.61 -0.61 -3.26
C TYR A 90 7.87 -1.29 -4.43
N ALA A 91 8.56 -2.10 -5.24
CA ALA A 91 7.93 -2.92 -6.27
C ALA A 91 6.85 -3.85 -5.67
N THR A 92 7.12 -4.44 -4.50
CA THR A 92 6.12 -5.27 -3.80
C THR A 92 4.89 -4.45 -3.35
N LEU A 93 5.05 -3.18 -2.98
CA LEU A 93 3.93 -2.30 -2.67
C LEU A 93 3.14 -1.93 -3.94
N VAL A 94 3.84 -1.63 -5.02
CA VAL A 94 3.26 -1.38 -6.35
C VAL A 94 2.37 -2.56 -6.76
N ASP A 95 2.87 -3.79 -6.67
CA ASP A 95 2.09 -4.99 -7.02
C ASP A 95 0.78 -5.08 -6.23
N LYS A 96 0.82 -4.80 -4.93
CA LYS A 96 -0.38 -4.80 -4.07
C LYS A 96 -1.37 -3.73 -4.47
N TRP A 97 -0.91 -2.52 -4.80
CA TRP A 97 -1.76 -1.42 -5.24
C TRP A 97 -2.30 -1.65 -6.66
N MET A 98 -1.52 -2.25 -7.56
CA MET A 98 -1.98 -2.63 -8.90
C MET A 98 -3.06 -3.70 -8.85
N ALA A 99 -2.93 -4.67 -7.93
CA ALA A 99 -3.97 -5.64 -7.70
C ALA A 99 -5.32 -4.96 -7.41
N LEU A 100 -5.35 -3.85 -6.65
CA LEU A 100 -6.56 -3.04 -6.42
C LEU A 100 -7.17 -2.48 -7.71
N LYS A 101 -6.32 -2.00 -8.62
CA LYS A 101 -6.75 -1.35 -9.87
C LYS A 101 -7.34 -2.34 -10.88
N TYR A 102 -6.78 -3.54 -10.98
CA TYR A 102 -7.14 -4.51 -12.01
C TYR A 102 -7.85 -5.78 -11.51
N GLY A 103 -7.97 -5.96 -10.19
CA GLY A 103 -8.61 -7.13 -9.56
C GLY A 103 -10.12 -7.01 -9.36
N GLY A 104 -10.81 -6.23 -10.20
CA GLY A 104 -12.27 -6.04 -10.20
C GLY A 104 -12.97 -6.84 -11.28
#